data_AF-A0A7V9GZQ1-F1
#
_entry.id   AF-A0A7V9GZQ1-F1
#
_cell.length_a   1.000
_cell.length_b   1.000
_cell.length_c   1.000
_cell.angle_alpha   90.00
_cell.angle_beta   90.00
_cell.angle_gamma   90.00
#
_symmetry.space_group_name_H-M   'P 1'
#
loop_
_entity.id
_entity.type
_entity.pdbx_description
1 polymer ?
#
loop_
_entity_poly.entity_id
_entity_poly.type
_entity_poly.pdbx_seq_one_letter_code
_entity_poly.pdbx_strand_id
1 'polypeptide(L)'
;MSTPSRRTGPQLPARVYWVRRTLVLLLVLLVGWLLWRLIAGGDENRAAAPDGAPAASTSSAVEPEASPDAATVAKRPERKAAERGRSNSDTGVSGDRPRKPGGRGAALGTVTTALSKADGTCEPASIRVQPTVAGNAVSGQQVQLQLTLSTTSTDPCRLQTSTDEVLVQVSKVNRPTVIWDVKRCPGSLPARTVTLRPGWQTALTVPWSGRRGDRGCTGLTDAAEPGSYAVQAAVVGGEPARSGFVLSAMGGADSPRARADGRRGERPQT
;
A
#
# COMPACT_ATOMS: atom_id res chain seq x y z
N MET A 1 21.63 -7.80 50.55
CA MET A 1 22.18 -8.18 49.22
C MET A 1 21.22 -9.20 48.63
N SER A 2 20.48 -8.84 47.58
CA SER A 2 19.39 -9.68 47.06
C SER A 2 19.56 -9.86 45.56
N THR A 3 19.74 -11.11 45.14
CA THR A 3 19.99 -11.49 43.73
C THR A 3 18.69 -11.57 42.93
N PRO A 4 18.61 -11.00 41.71
CA PRO A 4 17.45 -11.14 40.85
C PRO A 4 17.47 -12.50 40.13
N SER A 5 16.48 -13.35 40.45
CA SER A 5 16.30 -14.65 39.80
C SER A 5 15.75 -14.50 38.37
N ARG A 6 16.61 -14.71 37.37
CA ARG A 6 16.17 -14.83 35.97
C ARG A 6 15.35 -16.09 35.78
N ARG A 7 14.05 -15.96 35.45
CA ARG A 7 13.24 -17.09 34.94
C ARG A 7 13.39 -17.19 33.43
N THR A 8 14.27 -18.06 32.96
CA THR A 8 14.30 -18.51 31.57
C THR A 8 13.10 -19.44 31.34
N GLY A 9 12.18 -19.05 30.45
CA GLY A 9 11.02 -19.90 30.10
C GLY A 9 11.43 -21.17 29.33
N PRO A 10 10.54 -22.19 29.23
CA PRO A 10 10.85 -23.43 28.54
C PRO A 10 11.19 -23.20 27.06
N GLN A 11 12.43 -23.49 26.68
CA GLN A 11 12.90 -23.36 25.30
C GLN A 11 12.21 -24.42 24.43
N LEU A 12 11.29 -23.99 23.56
CA LEU A 12 10.80 -24.85 22.48
C LEU A 12 11.98 -25.23 21.58
N PRO A 13 12.00 -26.47 21.06
CA PRO A 13 13.25 -27.14 20.76
C PRO A 13 13.98 -26.58 19.54
N ALA A 14 15.11 -25.89 19.78
CA ALA A 14 15.98 -25.29 18.76
C ALA A 14 16.37 -26.23 17.60
N ARG A 15 16.41 -27.55 17.88
CA ARG A 15 16.57 -28.62 16.87
C ARG A 15 15.63 -28.48 15.67
N VAL A 16 14.37 -28.07 15.80
CA VAL A 16 13.44 -28.06 14.65
C VAL A 16 13.78 -26.98 13.63
N TYR A 17 14.22 -25.80 14.09
CA TYR A 17 14.68 -24.72 13.21
C TYR A 17 16.01 -25.08 12.52
N TRP A 18 16.97 -25.62 13.29
CA TRP A 18 18.25 -26.05 12.74
C TRP A 18 18.10 -27.22 11.76
N VAL A 19 17.27 -28.23 12.05
CA VAL A 19 17.00 -29.37 11.15
C VAL A 19 16.39 -28.93 9.83
N ARG A 20 15.44 -27.98 9.83
CA ARG A 20 14.92 -27.43 8.55
C ARG A 20 15.99 -26.66 7.80
N ARG A 21 16.86 -25.92 8.48
CA ARG A 21 17.93 -25.13 7.84
C ARG A 21 19.07 -25.99 7.31
N THR A 22 19.45 -27.08 7.99
CA THR A 22 20.45 -28.03 7.50
C THR A 22 19.92 -28.88 6.35
N LEU A 23 18.64 -29.30 6.39
CA LEU A 23 18.01 -30.03 5.29
C LEU A 23 17.94 -29.19 4.00
N VAL A 24 17.62 -27.89 4.11
CA VAL A 24 17.67 -26.96 2.96
C VAL A 24 19.11 -26.76 2.45
N LEU A 25 20.10 -26.60 3.34
CA LEU A 25 21.51 -26.49 2.93
C LEU A 25 22.02 -27.74 2.21
N LEU A 26 21.69 -28.94 2.72
CA LEU A 26 22.10 -30.21 2.12
C LEU A 26 21.45 -30.40 0.74
N LEU A 27 20.16 -30.06 0.59
CA LEU A 27 19.48 -30.07 -0.71
C LEU A 27 20.15 -29.14 -1.74
N VAL A 28 20.49 -27.90 -1.34
CA VAL A 28 21.16 -26.94 -2.23
C VAL A 28 22.55 -27.43 -2.64
N LEU A 29 23.32 -28.00 -1.69
CA LEU A 29 24.63 -28.58 -1.99
C LEU A 29 24.53 -29.79 -2.92
N LEU A 30 23.52 -30.66 -2.75
CA LEU A 30 23.28 -31.82 -3.61
C LEU A 30 22.89 -31.40 -5.03
N VAL A 31 22.00 -30.41 -5.17
CA VAL A 31 21.62 -29.87 -6.49
C VAL A 31 22.82 -29.19 -7.17
N GLY A 32 23.60 -28.39 -6.44
CA GLY A 32 24.82 -27.77 -6.97
C GLY A 32 25.88 -28.79 -7.40
N TRP A 33 26.06 -29.86 -6.61
CA TRP A 33 26.97 -30.96 -6.94
C TRP A 33 26.51 -31.77 -8.16
N LEU A 34 25.21 -32.00 -8.31
CA LEU A 34 24.64 -32.68 -9.47
C LEU A 34 24.78 -31.84 -10.75
N LEU A 35 24.52 -30.53 -10.67
CA LEU A 35 24.75 -29.59 -11.78
C LEU A 35 26.24 -29.53 -12.15
N TRP A 36 27.14 -29.50 -11.17
CA TRP A 36 28.58 -29.55 -11.42
C TRP A 36 29.01 -30.86 -12.09
N ARG A 37 28.47 -32.01 -11.65
CA ARG A 37 28.66 -33.32 -12.30
C ARG A 37 28.19 -33.32 -13.76
N LEU A 38 27.06 -32.68 -14.07
CA LEU A 38 26.52 -32.60 -15.43
C LEU A 38 27.32 -31.66 -16.36
N ILE A 39 28.04 -30.69 -15.80
CA ILE A 39 28.86 -29.73 -16.57
C ILE A 39 30.32 -30.20 -16.69
N ALA A 40 30.84 -30.91 -15.70
CA ALA A 40 32.22 -31.40 -15.65
C ALA A 40 32.39 -32.88 -16.10
N GLY A 41 31.30 -33.63 -16.24
CA GLY A 41 31.29 -35.05 -16.61
C GLY A 41 30.62 -35.30 -17.96
N GLY A 42 31.30 -34.93 -19.04
CA GLY A 42 30.93 -35.30 -20.41
C GLY A 42 31.77 -36.48 -20.89
N ASP A 43 31.36 -37.71 -20.57
CA ASP A 43 32.03 -38.91 -21.09
C ASP A 43 31.71 -39.13 -22.58
N GLU A 44 32.74 -39.55 -23.32
CA GLU A 44 32.71 -39.62 -24.78
C GLU A 44 31.92 -40.84 -25.28
N ASN A 45 30.92 -40.60 -26.13
CA ASN A 45 30.38 -41.65 -27.02
C ASN A 45 29.86 -41.03 -28.32
N ARG A 46 30.76 -40.93 -29.32
CA ARG A 46 30.46 -40.49 -30.67
C ARG A 46 30.28 -41.72 -31.58
N ALA A 47 29.04 -42.01 -31.97
CA ALA A 47 28.74 -42.97 -33.03
C ALA A 47 28.07 -42.25 -34.22
N ALA A 48 28.75 -42.30 -35.38
CA ALA A 48 28.31 -42.12 -36.76
C ALA A 48 27.14 -41.15 -37.11
N ALA A 49 27.45 -40.16 -37.96
CA ALA A 49 26.54 -39.68 -39.01
C ALA A 49 26.63 -40.63 -40.24
N PRO A 50 25.79 -40.55 -41.30
CA PRO A 50 25.46 -39.35 -42.09
C PRO A 50 23.91 -39.14 -42.19
N ASP A 51 23.29 -38.36 -43.08
CA ASP A 51 23.72 -37.53 -44.24
C ASP A 51 22.68 -36.38 -44.47
N GLY A 52 22.82 -35.58 -45.54
CA GLY A 52 21.72 -34.81 -46.13
C GLY A 52 21.93 -33.29 -46.25
N ALA A 53 22.84 -32.88 -47.14
CA ALA A 53 23.06 -31.47 -47.53
C ALA A 53 22.11 -31.04 -48.70
N PRO A 54 22.25 -29.85 -49.34
CA PRO A 54 22.15 -28.49 -48.79
C PRO A 54 21.35 -27.50 -49.68
N ALA A 55 21.11 -26.27 -49.18
CA ALA A 55 21.14 -25.02 -49.95
C ALA A 55 21.39 -23.85 -48.96
N ALA A 56 22.48 -23.05 -48.99
CA ALA A 56 23.01 -22.18 -50.06
C ALA A 56 22.02 -21.03 -50.41
N SER A 57 22.34 -19.73 -50.44
CA SER A 57 23.52 -18.90 -50.08
C SER A 57 23.01 -17.44 -49.82
N THR A 58 23.76 -16.36 -49.54
CA THR A 58 25.20 -16.07 -49.69
C THR A 58 25.68 -15.01 -48.66
N SER A 59 26.98 -15.08 -48.36
CA SER A 59 27.88 -14.09 -47.74
C SER A 59 27.92 -12.71 -48.43
N SER A 60 28.00 -11.62 -47.64
CA SER A 60 29.17 -10.71 -47.53
C SER A 60 28.90 -9.62 -46.45
N ALA A 61 29.73 -9.33 -45.44
CA ALA A 61 31.19 -9.22 -45.28
C ALA A 61 31.77 -7.87 -45.78
N VAL A 62 32.58 -7.06 -45.04
CA VAL A 62 32.85 -6.79 -43.59
C VAL A 62 33.37 -5.31 -43.49
N GLU A 63 33.59 -4.81 -42.26
CA GLU A 63 34.69 -3.94 -41.77
C GLU A 63 34.29 -2.48 -41.34
N PRO A 64 35.05 -1.78 -40.43
CA PRO A 64 34.46 -1.19 -39.22
C PRO A 64 35.01 0.24 -38.92
N GLU A 65 34.92 0.67 -37.65
CA GLU A 65 35.80 1.58 -36.84
C GLU A 65 34.91 2.35 -35.85
N ALA A 66 35.03 2.14 -34.52
CA ALA A 66 36.05 2.71 -33.62
C ALA A 66 35.89 4.25 -33.45
N SER A 67 35.27 4.76 -32.37
CA SER A 67 35.87 5.06 -31.04
C SER A 67 36.10 6.59 -30.88
N PRO A 68 36.21 7.22 -29.68
CA PRO A 68 35.72 6.87 -28.34
C PRO A 68 35.01 8.02 -27.56
N ASP A 69 34.63 7.69 -26.32
CA ASP A 69 34.76 8.50 -25.08
C ASP A 69 33.70 9.50 -24.56
N ALA A 70 33.63 9.46 -23.23
CA ALA A 70 32.68 10.08 -22.31
C ALA A 70 33.00 11.53 -21.91
N ALA A 71 32.01 12.24 -21.35
CA ALA A 71 32.12 12.87 -20.02
C ALA A 71 30.82 13.55 -19.50
N THR A 72 30.42 13.14 -18.28
CA THR A 72 29.88 13.92 -17.16
C THR A 72 29.32 15.35 -17.38
N VAL A 73 28.04 15.54 -17.01
CA VAL A 73 27.41 16.87 -16.81
C VAL A 73 27.22 17.17 -15.32
N ALA A 74 27.70 18.32 -14.84
CA ALA A 74 27.33 18.86 -13.52
C ALA A 74 27.47 20.40 -13.42
N LYS A 75 26.53 21.02 -12.67
CA LYS A 75 26.52 22.39 -12.07
C LYS A 75 26.01 23.61 -12.88
N ARG A 76 24.77 23.98 -12.56
CA ARG A 76 24.24 25.29 -12.12
C ARG A 76 25.21 26.49 -12.02
N PRO A 77 24.73 27.69 -12.40
CA PRO A 77 24.87 28.89 -11.54
C PRO A 77 23.57 29.72 -11.37
N GLU A 78 23.62 30.67 -10.43
CA GLU A 78 22.59 31.69 -10.10
C GLU A 78 22.76 33.02 -10.85
N ARG A 79 21.68 33.82 -10.95
CA ARG A 79 21.54 35.28 -10.65
C ARG A 79 20.29 35.88 -11.36
N LYS A 80 19.79 37.10 -11.08
CA LYS A 80 19.51 37.84 -9.83
C LYS A 80 18.71 39.14 -10.16
N ALA A 81 17.50 39.30 -9.60
CA ALA A 81 16.77 40.55 -9.23
C ALA A 81 16.50 41.73 -10.22
N ALA A 82 15.43 42.49 -9.89
CA ALA A 82 15.10 43.89 -10.29
C ALA A 82 14.50 44.11 -11.71
N GLU A 83 13.63 45.10 -12.01
CA GLU A 83 12.99 46.13 -11.16
C GLU A 83 11.66 46.72 -11.74
N ARG A 84 10.95 47.47 -10.88
CA ARG A 84 9.87 48.48 -11.07
C ARG A 84 9.40 48.89 -12.49
N GLY A 85 8.07 48.97 -12.64
CA GLY A 85 7.36 49.86 -13.58
C GLY A 85 6.03 50.34 -12.94
N ARG A 86 5.69 51.62 -13.07
CA ARG A 86 4.58 52.30 -12.36
C ARG A 86 3.99 53.41 -13.24
N SER A 87 2.73 53.79 -13.01
CA SER A 87 2.00 54.88 -13.68
C SER A 87 1.64 54.66 -15.18
N ASN A 88 0.60 55.27 -15.74
CA ASN A 88 -0.33 56.25 -15.16
C ASN A 88 -1.78 56.11 -15.67
N SER A 89 -2.70 56.73 -14.92
CA SER A 89 -4.05 57.11 -15.34
C SER A 89 -4.04 58.12 -16.49
N ASP A 90 -5.09 58.10 -17.32
CA ASP A 90 -5.53 59.30 -18.03
C ASP A 90 -7.06 59.40 -18.08
N THR A 91 -7.56 60.63 -17.99
CA THR A 91 -8.98 60.98 -17.88
C THR A 91 -9.53 61.57 -19.17
N GLY A 92 -10.71 61.12 -19.61
CA GLY A 92 -11.46 61.71 -20.74
C GLY A 92 -12.94 61.90 -20.37
N VAL A 93 -13.48 63.09 -20.63
CA VAL A 93 -14.75 63.59 -20.07
C VAL A 93 -15.83 63.80 -21.14
N SER A 94 -17.10 63.77 -20.69
CA SER A 94 -18.34 64.24 -21.34
C SER A 94 -19.03 63.39 -22.42
N GLY A 95 -20.34 63.22 -22.26
CA GLY A 95 -21.22 62.52 -23.20
C GLY A 95 -22.62 62.21 -22.68
N ASP A 96 -23.35 63.21 -22.18
CA ASP A 96 -24.75 63.06 -21.72
C ASP A 96 -25.68 62.42 -22.75
N ARG A 97 -26.45 61.39 -22.32
CA ARG A 97 -27.72 60.94 -22.91
C ARG A 97 -28.42 59.91 -22.00
N PRO A 98 -29.68 60.12 -21.60
CA PRO A 98 -30.42 59.14 -20.82
C PRO A 98 -30.91 57.98 -21.72
N ARG A 99 -30.39 56.77 -21.53
CA ARG A 99 -30.86 55.57 -22.24
C ARG A 99 -31.47 54.53 -21.30
N LYS A 100 -32.81 54.53 -21.29
CA LYS A 100 -33.78 53.45 -21.00
C LYS A 100 -33.21 52.14 -20.40
N PRO A 101 -33.74 51.65 -19.25
CA PRO A 101 -33.27 50.42 -18.61
C PRO A 101 -33.61 49.18 -19.46
N GLY A 102 -32.66 48.76 -20.29
CA GLY A 102 -32.71 47.51 -21.04
C GLY A 102 -31.96 46.43 -20.28
N GLY A 103 -32.70 45.55 -19.60
CA GLY A 103 -32.12 44.47 -18.80
C GLY A 103 -31.18 43.58 -19.61
N ARG A 104 -29.89 43.64 -19.29
CA ARG A 104 -28.89 42.62 -19.63
C ARG A 104 -28.16 42.29 -18.35
N GLY A 105 -28.76 41.43 -17.53
CA GLY A 105 -28.02 40.75 -16.47
C GLY A 105 -26.83 40.06 -17.13
N ALA A 106 -25.63 40.31 -16.61
CA ALA A 106 -24.44 39.60 -17.06
C ALA A 106 -24.71 38.11 -16.84
N ALA A 107 -24.80 37.34 -17.94
CA ALA A 107 -24.94 35.90 -17.85
C ALA A 107 -23.66 35.36 -17.20
N LEU A 108 -23.77 34.97 -15.92
CA LEU A 108 -22.75 34.20 -15.24
C LEU A 108 -22.52 32.94 -16.08
N GLY A 109 -21.36 32.85 -16.72
CA GLY A 109 -21.03 31.74 -17.60
C GLY A 109 -21.01 30.43 -16.82
N THR A 110 -22.05 29.62 -16.99
CA THR A 110 -22.09 28.27 -16.43
C THR A 110 -21.04 27.41 -17.11
N VAL A 111 -19.92 27.18 -16.42
CA VAL A 111 -18.93 26.19 -16.83
C VAL A 111 -19.50 24.81 -16.54
N THR A 112 -20.02 24.15 -17.58
CA THR A 112 -20.54 22.79 -17.48
C THR A 112 -19.39 21.79 -17.40
N THR A 113 -18.91 21.51 -16.19
CA THR A 113 -17.87 20.51 -15.93
C THR A 113 -18.45 19.10 -16.09
N ALA A 114 -18.45 18.58 -17.32
CA ALA A 114 -18.88 17.20 -17.59
C ALA A 114 -17.85 16.19 -17.06
N LEU A 115 -18.28 15.29 -16.17
CA LEU A 115 -17.44 14.19 -15.69
C LEU A 115 -17.32 13.11 -16.79
N SER A 116 -16.11 12.92 -17.34
CA SER A 116 -15.83 11.85 -18.30
C SER A 116 -16.31 10.49 -17.80
N LYS A 117 -16.87 9.68 -18.69
CA LYS A 117 -17.35 8.33 -18.36
C LYS A 117 -16.16 7.39 -18.14
N ALA A 118 -16.31 6.42 -17.23
CA ALA A 118 -15.32 5.37 -17.02
C ALA A 118 -15.72 4.15 -17.83
N ASP A 119 -15.03 3.89 -18.94
CA ASP A 119 -15.41 2.85 -19.89
C ASP A 119 -14.58 1.55 -19.77
N GLY A 120 -13.35 1.62 -19.26
CA GLY A 120 -12.45 0.48 -19.05
C GLY A 120 -12.41 -0.08 -17.61
N THR A 121 -11.86 -1.30 -17.47
CA THR A 121 -11.48 -1.90 -16.18
C THR A 121 -10.15 -1.31 -15.70
N CYS A 122 -9.98 -1.11 -14.40
CA CYS A 122 -8.71 -0.63 -13.84
C CYS A 122 -7.61 -1.69 -13.93
N GLU A 123 -6.43 -1.33 -14.41
CA GLU A 123 -5.24 -2.20 -14.32
C GLU A 123 -4.79 -2.28 -12.85
N PRO A 124 -4.63 -3.49 -12.25
CA PRO A 124 -4.34 -3.63 -10.83
C PRO A 124 -3.09 -2.88 -10.35
N ALA A 125 -2.02 -2.85 -11.15
CA ALA A 125 -0.78 -2.14 -10.85
C ALA A 125 -0.95 -0.61 -10.77
N SER A 126 -2.00 -0.04 -11.39
CA SER A 126 -2.33 1.39 -11.30
C SER A 126 -3.07 1.77 -10.02
N ILE A 127 -3.63 0.80 -9.31
CA ILE A 127 -4.49 1.05 -8.15
C ILE A 127 -3.63 1.23 -6.90
N ARG A 128 -4.01 2.16 -6.04
CA ARG A 128 -3.46 2.31 -4.69
C ARG A 128 -4.58 2.11 -3.69
N VAL A 129 -4.35 1.21 -2.74
CA VAL A 129 -5.24 0.96 -1.61
C VAL A 129 -4.51 1.48 -0.38
N GLN A 130 -5.12 2.35 0.42
CA GLN A 130 -4.58 2.74 1.72
C GLN A 130 -5.57 2.33 2.81
N PRO A 131 -5.29 1.26 3.58
CA PRO A 131 -6.13 0.89 4.70
C PRO A 131 -5.87 1.82 5.89
N THR A 132 -6.93 2.13 6.62
CA THR A 132 -6.94 2.82 7.93
C THR A 132 -8.05 2.20 8.80
N VAL A 133 -8.16 2.67 10.05
CA VAL A 133 -9.29 2.33 10.93
C VAL A 133 -10.01 3.63 11.28
N ALA A 134 -11.33 3.65 11.11
CA ALA A 134 -12.15 4.81 11.44
C ALA A 134 -12.53 4.78 12.93
N GLY A 135 -12.21 5.87 13.64
CA GLY A 135 -12.50 6.01 15.07
C GLY A 135 -11.63 5.11 15.96
N ASN A 136 -12.14 4.81 17.15
CA ASN A 136 -11.48 3.96 18.14
C ASN A 136 -11.80 2.48 17.91
N ALA A 137 -10.77 1.64 17.80
CA ALA A 137 -10.93 0.19 17.71
C ALA A 137 -11.01 -0.45 19.11
N VAL A 138 -12.08 -1.16 19.40
CA VAL A 138 -12.27 -1.85 20.69
C VAL A 138 -12.41 -3.36 20.47
N SER A 139 -11.74 -4.14 21.32
CA SER A 139 -11.73 -5.60 21.32
C SER A 139 -13.15 -6.16 21.41
N GLY A 140 -13.52 -7.06 20.49
CA GLY A 140 -14.84 -7.69 20.46
C GLY A 140 -16.01 -6.80 20.05
N GLN A 141 -15.75 -5.55 19.63
CA GLN A 141 -16.72 -4.58 19.10
C GLN A 141 -16.52 -4.39 17.59
N GLN A 142 -17.55 -3.87 16.90
CA GLN A 142 -17.45 -3.64 15.45
C GLN A 142 -16.50 -2.48 15.12
N VAL A 143 -15.35 -2.82 14.55
CA VAL A 143 -14.33 -1.92 14.05
C VAL A 143 -14.57 -1.66 12.56
N GLN A 144 -14.57 -0.40 12.16
CA GLN A 144 -14.72 0.00 10.76
C GLN A 144 -13.33 0.13 10.11
N LEU A 145 -12.94 -0.88 9.32
CA LEU A 145 -11.72 -0.80 8.50
C LEU A 145 -12.05 0.03 7.26
N GLN A 146 -11.33 1.12 7.03
CA GLN A 146 -11.57 2.03 5.92
C GLN A 146 -10.48 1.86 4.87
N LEU A 147 -10.88 1.53 3.64
CA LEU A 147 -9.98 1.37 2.50
C LEU A 147 -10.14 2.60 1.60
N THR A 148 -9.13 3.46 1.57
CA THR A 148 -9.08 4.57 0.63
C THR A 148 -8.47 4.09 -0.68
N LEU A 149 -9.28 4.07 -1.73
CA LEU A 149 -8.91 3.62 -3.08
C LEU A 149 -8.61 4.84 -3.96
N SER A 150 -7.49 4.81 -4.68
CA SER A 150 -7.17 5.76 -5.76
C SER A 150 -6.52 5.05 -6.94
N THR A 151 -6.38 5.76 -8.06
CA THR A 151 -5.67 5.26 -9.25
C THR A 151 -4.57 6.25 -9.67
N THR A 152 -3.48 5.72 -10.22
CA THR A 152 -2.43 6.46 -10.92
C THR A 152 -2.65 6.51 -12.43
N SER A 153 -3.73 5.91 -12.94
CA SER A 153 -4.18 6.05 -14.33
C SER A 153 -4.49 7.52 -14.68
N THR A 154 -4.29 7.89 -15.95
CA THR A 154 -4.76 9.15 -16.53
C THR A 154 -6.25 9.15 -16.84
N ASP A 155 -6.83 7.96 -17.04
CA ASP A 155 -8.21 7.77 -17.47
C ASP A 155 -9.05 7.12 -16.37
N PRO A 156 -10.34 7.50 -16.23
CA PRO A 156 -11.22 6.95 -15.23
C PRO A 156 -11.60 5.49 -15.57
N CYS A 157 -11.52 4.60 -14.58
CA CYS A 157 -11.65 3.17 -14.75
C CYS A 157 -12.56 2.55 -13.68
N ARG A 158 -12.97 1.28 -13.88
CA ARG A 158 -13.83 0.53 -12.95
C ARG A 158 -13.06 -0.63 -12.31
N LEU A 159 -13.13 -0.73 -10.99
CA LEU A 159 -12.66 -1.86 -10.18
C LEU A 159 -13.88 -2.64 -9.66
N GLN A 160 -13.86 -3.97 -9.67
CA GLN A 160 -14.85 -4.72 -8.88
C GLN A 160 -14.29 -4.94 -7.48
N THR A 161 -15.02 -4.48 -6.46
CA THR A 161 -14.66 -4.82 -5.09
C THR A 161 -15.36 -6.13 -4.75
N SER A 162 -14.61 -7.23 -4.81
CA SER A 162 -15.02 -8.59 -4.43
C SER A 162 -13.92 -9.24 -3.59
N THR A 163 -14.19 -10.40 -2.99
CA THR A 163 -13.19 -11.15 -2.19
C THR A 163 -12.08 -11.81 -3.00
N ASP A 164 -12.27 -11.88 -4.33
CA ASP A 164 -11.31 -12.43 -5.28
C ASP A 164 -10.46 -11.32 -5.93
N GLU A 165 -10.99 -10.10 -6.07
CA GLU A 165 -10.23 -8.94 -6.56
C GLU A 165 -9.58 -8.12 -5.44
N VAL A 166 -10.22 -7.98 -4.26
CA VAL A 166 -9.72 -7.13 -3.16
C VAL A 166 -9.53 -7.96 -1.90
N LEU A 167 -8.28 -8.03 -1.45
CA LEU A 167 -7.88 -8.77 -0.25
C LEU A 167 -7.69 -7.80 0.91
N VAL A 168 -8.23 -8.16 2.07
CA VAL A 168 -8.08 -7.43 3.33
C VAL A 168 -7.83 -8.44 4.45
N GLN A 169 -6.82 -8.20 5.27
CA GLN A 169 -6.46 -9.06 6.40
C GLN A 169 -6.05 -8.24 7.62
N VAL A 170 -6.32 -8.79 8.81
CA VAL A 170 -5.87 -8.23 10.10
C VAL A 170 -4.93 -9.23 10.80
N SER A 171 -3.78 -8.73 11.24
CA SER A 171 -2.71 -9.50 11.87
C SER A 171 -2.17 -8.78 13.10
N LYS A 172 -1.58 -9.49 14.08
CA LYS A 172 -0.81 -8.84 15.15
C LYS A 172 0.50 -8.29 14.57
N VAL A 173 0.95 -7.12 15.02
CA VAL A 173 2.21 -6.52 14.51
C VAL A 173 3.42 -7.42 14.83
N ASN A 174 3.51 -7.86 16.08
CA ASN A 174 4.66 -8.63 16.59
C ASN A 174 4.64 -10.11 16.19
N ARG A 175 3.52 -10.60 15.66
CA ARG A 175 3.27 -12.01 15.30
C ARG A 175 2.38 -12.00 14.04
N PRO A 176 2.90 -12.22 12.81
CA PRO A 176 2.14 -12.08 11.56
C PRO A 176 1.11 -13.21 11.33
N THR A 177 0.52 -13.75 12.39
CA THR A 177 -0.62 -14.65 12.35
C THR A 177 -1.86 -13.82 11.97
N VAL A 178 -2.47 -14.15 10.84
CA VAL A 178 -3.73 -13.53 10.38
C VAL A 178 -4.89 -14.01 11.24
N ILE A 179 -5.47 -13.11 12.03
CA ILE A 179 -6.59 -13.41 12.91
C ILE A 179 -7.95 -13.31 12.22
N TRP A 180 -8.02 -12.57 11.12
CA TRP A 180 -9.24 -12.32 10.34
C TRP A 180 -8.86 -11.88 8.91
N ASP A 181 -9.63 -12.30 7.91
CA ASP A 181 -9.52 -11.84 6.52
C ASP A 181 -10.85 -12.01 5.76
N VAL A 182 -10.99 -11.29 4.64
CA VAL A 182 -12.20 -11.31 3.80
C VAL A 182 -12.39 -12.59 2.99
N LYS A 183 -11.36 -13.43 2.79
CA LYS A 183 -11.54 -14.74 2.13
C LYS A 183 -12.25 -15.73 3.05
N ARG A 184 -11.98 -15.66 4.36
CA ARG A 184 -12.76 -16.36 5.40
C ARG A 184 -14.10 -15.68 5.67
N CYS A 185 -14.15 -14.35 5.57
CA CYS A 185 -15.33 -13.52 5.84
C CYS A 185 -15.87 -12.77 4.61
N PRO A 186 -16.46 -13.47 3.62
CA PRO A 186 -16.89 -12.82 2.38
C PRO A 186 -18.00 -11.79 2.58
N GLY A 187 -18.89 -11.98 3.56
CA GLY A 187 -19.95 -11.03 3.88
C GLY A 187 -19.48 -9.66 4.40
N SER A 188 -18.22 -9.53 4.81
CA SER A 188 -17.64 -8.24 5.23
C SER A 188 -17.24 -7.33 4.06
N LEU A 189 -17.17 -7.86 2.82
CA LEU A 189 -16.73 -7.10 1.65
C LEU A 189 -17.82 -7.13 0.56
N PRO A 190 -18.65 -6.08 0.43
CA PRO A 190 -19.77 -6.09 -0.49
C PRO A 190 -19.31 -6.09 -1.96
N ALA A 191 -19.85 -7.02 -2.74
CA ALA A 191 -19.66 -7.09 -4.19
C ALA A 191 -20.26 -5.85 -4.87
N ARG A 192 -19.40 -4.95 -5.38
CA ARG A 192 -19.85 -3.75 -6.12
C ARG A 192 -18.78 -3.23 -7.09
N THR A 193 -19.22 -2.56 -8.15
CA THR A 193 -18.33 -1.82 -9.05
C THR A 193 -18.00 -0.44 -8.45
N VAL A 194 -16.71 -0.11 -8.35
CA VAL A 194 -16.22 1.20 -7.91
C VAL A 194 -15.54 1.90 -9.10
N THR A 195 -16.00 3.11 -9.41
CA THR A 195 -15.37 3.95 -10.44
C THR A 195 -14.26 4.79 -9.83
N LEU A 196 -13.01 4.47 -10.17
CA LEU A 196 -11.84 5.25 -9.77
C LEU A 196 -11.60 6.36 -10.80
N ARG A 197 -11.36 7.59 -10.31
CA ARG A 197 -11.08 8.77 -11.14
C ARG A 197 -9.70 9.33 -10.75
N PRO A 198 -8.87 9.76 -11.72
CA PRO A 198 -7.60 10.43 -11.43
C PRO A 198 -7.82 11.64 -10.52
N GLY A 199 -6.97 11.82 -9.52
CA GLY A 199 -7.08 12.93 -8.55
C GLY A 199 -8.18 12.80 -7.49
N TRP A 200 -9.03 11.77 -7.55
CA TRP A 200 -10.06 11.51 -6.54
C TRP A 200 -9.75 10.25 -5.72
N GLN A 201 -10.32 10.19 -4.52
CA GLN A 201 -10.22 9.03 -3.63
C GLN A 201 -11.63 8.50 -3.31
N THR A 202 -11.80 7.18 -3.31
CA THR A 202 -13.05 6.52 -2.92
C THR A 202 -12.84 5.70 -1.66
N ALA A 203 -13.63 5.94 -0.61
CA ALA A 203 -13.61 5.11 0.59
C ALA A 203 -14.53 3.89 0.45
N LEU A 204 -14.02 2.73 0.85
CA LEU A 204 -14.80 1.50 1.09
C LEU A 204 -14.65 1.11 2.56
N THR A 205 -15.77 0.98 3.26
CA THR A 205 -15.80 0.51 4.65
C THR A 205 -15.98 -1.01 4.67
N VAL A 206 -15.13 -1.70 5.42
CA VAL A 206 -15.14 -3.15 5.61
C VAL A 206 -15.34 -3.41 7.12
N PRO A 207 -16.55 -3.79 7.56
CA PRO A 207 -16.82 -4.05 8.96
C PRO A 207 -16.11 -5.33 9.43
N TRP A 208 -15.40 -5.20 10.54
CA TRP A 208 -14.79 -6.31 11.27
C TRP A 208 -15.31 -6.32 12.71
N SER A 209 -15.74 -7.47 13.22
CA SER A 209 -16.36 -7.62 14.54
C SER A 209 -15.42 -7.45 15.75
N GLY A 210 -14.14 -7.12 15.53
CA GLY A 210 -13.12 -7.06 16.59
C GLY A 210 -12.77 -8.44 17.18
N ARG A 211 -13.15 -9.51 16.48
CA ARG A 211 -13.02 -10.93 16.89
C ARG A 211 -12.26 -11.74 15.83
N ARG A 212 -11.84 -12.95 16.17
CA ARG A 212 -11.17 -13.87 15.22
C ARG A 212 -12.15 -14.31 14.11
N GLY A 213 -11.68 -14.50 12.88
CA GLY A 213 -12.50 -15.00 11.78
C GLY A 213 -12.65 -16.53 11.82
N ASP A 214 -13.90 -17.00 11.91
CA ASP A 214 -14.35 -18.39 11.73
C ASP A 214 -14.97 -18.62 10.34
N ARG A 215 -15.38 -19.85 10.02
CA ARG A 215 -16.15 -20.12 8.78
C ARG A 215 -17.54 -19.50 8.92
N GLY A 216 -17.90 -18.62 7.98
CA GLY A 216 -19.19 -17.92 8.01
C GLY A 216 -19.23 -16.68 8.92
N CYS A 217 -18.15 -16.40 9.65
CA CYS A 217 -17.90 -15.16 10.39
C CYS A 217 -19.06 -14.73 11.31
N THR A 218 -19.47 -15.69 12.14
CA THR A 218 -20.62 -15.61 13.04
C THR A 218 -20.53 -14.50 14.08
N GLY A 219 -19.32 -13.99 14.36
CA GLY A 219 -19.05 -13.05 15.45
C GLY A 219 -19.11 -13.69 16.84
N LEU A 220 -19.25 -15.02 16.93
CA LEU A 220 -19.31 -15.77 18.20
C LEU A 220 -17.93 -16.21 18.70
N THR A 221 -16.89 -15.97 17.91
CA THR A 221 -15.48 -16.27 18.24
C THR A 221 -14.93 -15.39 19.37
N ASP A 222 -13.83 -15.85 19.97
CA ASP A 222 -13.05 -15.07 20.92
C ASP A 222 -12.68 -13.69 20.37
N ALA A 223 -12.87 -12.69 21.22
CA ALA A 223 -12.39 -11.33 20.97
C ALA A 223 -10.88 -11.33 20.68
N ALA A 224 -10.46 -10.50 19.73
CA ALA A 224 -9.05 -10.27 19.49
C ALA A 224 -8.47 -9.55 20.72
N GLU A 225 -7.44 -10.12 21.33
CA GLU A 225 -6.83 -9.56 22.55
C GLU A 225 -6.41 -8.09 22.34
N PRO A 226 -6.54 -7.21 23.34
CA PRO A 226 -6.06 -5.83 23.22
C PRO A 226 -4.56 -5.76 22.88
N GLY A 227 -4.17 -4.74 22.10
CA GLY A 227 -2.78 -4.54 21.69
C GLY A 227 -2.62 -4.03 20.25
N SER A 228 -1.39 -4.11 19.71
CA SER A 228 -1.05 -3.57 18.39
C SER A 228 -1.33 -4.56 17.25
N TYR A 229 -2.18 -4.13 16.32
CA TYR A 229 -2.54 -4.85 15.11
C TYR A 229 -2.11 -4.08 13.87
N ALA A 230 -2.11 -4.77 12.73
CA ALA A 230 -2.00 -4.15 11.44
C ALA A 230 -3.06 -4.72 10.49
N VAL A 231 -3.75 -3.81 9.81
CA VAL A 231 -4.58 -4.12 8.64
C VAL A 231 -3.70 -4.02 7.39
N GLN A 232 -3.82 -4.98 6.50
CA GLN A 232 -3.18 -4.99 5.20
C GLN A 232 -4.24 -5.20 4.14
N ALA A 233 -4.18 -4.42 3.06
CA ALA A 233 -5.12 -4.48 1.96
C ALA A 233 -4.43 -4.35 0.60
N ALA A 234 -4.95 -5.02 -0.41
CA ALA A 234 -4.44 -5.03 -1.77
C ALA A 234 -5.54 -5.33 -2.78
N VAL A 235 -5.41 -4.84 -4.01
CA VAL A 235 -6.07 -5.47 -5.17
C VAL A 235 -5.18 -6.61 -5.66
N VAL A 236 -5.74 -7.71 -6.13
CA VAL A 236 -4.96 -8.83 -6.70
C VAL A 236 -4.21 -8.34 -7.94
N GLY A 237 -2.87 -8.45 -7.91
CA GLY A 237 -1.97 -7.89 -8.91
C GLY A 237 -1.59 -6.42 -8.71
N GLY A 238 -2.12 -5.75 -7.68
CA GLY A 238 -1.75 -4.40 -7.27
C GLY A 238 -0.81 -4.37 -6.07
N GLU A 239 -0.27 -3.18 -5.77
CA GLU A 239 0.65 -2.98 -4.64
C GLU A 239 -0.09 -3.12 -3.29
N PRO A 240 0.38 -3.96 -2.35
CA PRO A 240 -0.23 -4.10 -1.03
C PRO A 240 0.19 -2.96 -0.09
N ALA A 241 -0.76 -2.35 0.60
CA ALA A 241 -0.47 -1.41 1.68
C ALA A 241 -0.83 -1.97 3.05
N ARG A 242 -0.14 -1.47 4.09
CA ARG A 242 -0.32 -1.88 5.48
C ARG A 242 -0.34 -0.67 6.39
N SER A 243 -1.24 -0.66 7.38
CA SER A 243 -1.25 0.34 8.45
C SER A 243 -1.42 -0.32 9.82
N GLY A 244 -0.79 0.27 10.83
CA GLY A 244 -0.89 -0.16 12.22
C GLY A 244 -2.03 0.54 12.95
N PHE A 245 -2.64 -0.16 13.90
CA PHE A 245 -3.63 0.41 14.83
C PHE A 245 -3.55 -0.30 16.20
N VAL A 246 -4.13 0.33 17.22
CA VAL A 246 -4.26 -0.26 18.57
C VAL A 246 -5.71 -0.68 18.78
N LEU A 247 -5.90 -1.90 19.27
CA LEU A 247 -7.18 -2.42 19.71
C LEU A 247 -7.26 -2.31 21.24
N SER A 248 -8.15 -1.45 21.75
CA SER A 248 -8.33 -1.23 23.19
C SER A 248 -9.20 -2.32 23.84
N ALA A 249 -9.10 -2.48 25.16
CA ALA A 249 -10.00 -3.35 25.90
C ALA A 249 -11.44 -2.79 25.96
N MET A 250 -12.46 -3.66 26.00
CA MET A 250 -13.79 -3.22 26.41
C MET A 250 -13.75 -2.71 27.85
N GLY A 251 -14.37 -1.56 28.10
CA GLY A 251 -14.25 -0.81 29.36
C GLY A 251 -12.98 0.03 29.48
N GLY A 252 -12.06 -0.06 28.52
CA GLY A 252 -10.84 0.75 28.42
C GLY A 252 -10.99 1.96 27.51
N ALA A 253 -11.96 2.83 27.79
CA ALA A 253 -11.67 4.26 27.65
C ALA A 253 -10.59 4.59 28.71
N ASP A 254 -9.71 5.56 28.44
CA ASP A 254 -8.59 5.89 29.32
C ASP A 254 -9.01 5.89 30.79
N SER A 255 -8.40 5.03 31.61
CA SER A 255 -8.25 5.35 33.02
C SER A 255 -7.17 6.43 33.07
N PRO A 256 -7.50 7.72 33.33
CA PRO A 256 -6.47 8.66 33.72
C PRO A 256 -5.86 8.11 35.01
N ARG A 257 -4.58 8.39 35.27
CA ARG A 257 -3.92 7.96 36.52
C ARG A 257 -4.55 8.64 37.74
N ALA A 258 -5.66 8.09 38.22
CA ALA A 258 -6.35 8.54 39.41
C ALA A 258 -5.69 7.92 40.66
N ARG A 259 -4.61 8.57 41.12
CA ARG A 259 -4.10 8.63 42.51
C ARG A 259 -2.78 9.42 42.52
N ALA A 260 -2.54 10.39 43.40
CA ALA A 260 -3.40 10.87 44.48
C ALA A 260 -3.26 12.39 44.68
N ASP A 261 -4.39 13.04 44.97
CA ASP A 261 -4.40 14.32 45.67
C ASP A 261 -3.85 14.09 47.10
N GLY A 262 -3.04 15.05 47.56
CA GLY A 262 -2.24 14.96 48.78
C GLY A 262 -2.37 16.20 49.67
N ARG A 263 -3.44 16.98 49.57
CA ARG A 263 -3.72 18.08 50.51
C ARG A 263 -4.20 17.56 51.89
N ARG A 264 -3.25 17.39 52.81
CA ARG A 264 -3.41 17.47 54.27
C ARG A 264 -2.01 17.57 54.88
N GLY A 265 -1.58 18.63 55.58
CA GLY A 265 -2.30 19.75 56.17
C GLY A 265 -1.62 20.04 57.50
N GLU A 266 -0.53 20.82 57.48
CA GLU A 266 0.29 21.12 58.66
C GLU A 266 0.05 22.58 59.10
N ARG A 267 0.03 22.83 60.41
CA ARG A 267 -0.34 24.11 61.05
C ARG A 267 0.84 25.11 61.11
N PRO A 268 0.57 26.41 61.31
CA PRO A 268 1.61 27.40 61.59
C PRO A 268 2.18 27.23 63.01
N GLN A 269 3.47 27.53 63.17
CA GLN A 269 4.11 27.85 64.45
C GLN A 269 4.98 29.10 64.20
N THR A 270 4.57 30.23 64.79
CA THR A 270 5.27 30.97 65.87
C THR A 270 6.51 31.71 65.38
#